data_AF-A0A915YJ66-F1
#
_entry.id   AF-A0A915YJ66-F1
#
_cell.length_a   1.000
_cell.length_b   1.000
_cell.length_c   1.000
_cell.angle_alpha   90.00
_cell.angle_beta   90.00
_cell.angle_gamma   90.00
#
_symmetry.space_group_name_H-M   'P 1'
#
loop_
_entity.id
_entity.type
_entity.pdbx_description
1 polymer ?
#
loop_
_entity_poly.entity_id
_entity_poly.type
_entity_poly.pdbx_seq_one_letter_code
_entity_poly.pdbx_strand_id
1 'polypeptide(L)'
;MKKILPLIWIVIGGLLLSFIGVKNHPGEDHRMIIVKHRPSFKLEFYSPIGDSKKLIEELTAEEQKEEELYRTFIKRPEAHTIDNIALVFFQLGIYLIVLSLLKIIFFRRKYRFKLGRFISLNLIGVAIAMGVYQIYWTKEMTLWVAIAIQIALNVMLIFPRLRKNAK
;
A
#
# COMPACT_ATOMS: atom_id res chain seq x y z
N MET A 1 -27.29 4.60 -10.77
CA MET A 1 -26.09 3.74 -10.85
C MET A 1 -24.75 4.50 -10.91
N LYS A 2 -24.59 5.59 -11.71
CA LYS A 2 -23.29 6.30 -11.87
C LYS A 2 -22.66 6.87 -10.59
N LYS A 3 -23.45 7.19 -9.56
CA LYS A 3 -22.97 7.73 -8.28
C LYS A 3 -22.39 6.67 -7.33
N ILE A 4 -22.77 5.40 -7.48
CA ILE A 4 -22.30 4.29 -6.62
C ILE A 4 -20.96 3.75 -7.11
N LEU A 5 -20.67 3.87 -8.41
CA LEU A 5 -19.47 3.32 -9.02
C LEU A 5 -18.15 3.80 -8.36
N PRO A 6 -17.95 5.11 -8.03
CA PRO A 6 -16.76 5.54 -7.30
C PRO A 6 -16.63 4.89 -5.92
N LEU A 7 -17.73 4.65 -5.21
CA LEU A 7 -17.71 4.00 -3.90
C LEU A 7 -17.24 2.54 -4.01
N ILE A 8 -17.71 1.81 -5.02
CA ILE A 8 -17.26 0.43 -5.31
C ILE A 8 -15.74 0.42 -5.56
N TRP A 9 -15.23 1.36 -6.35
CA TRP A 9 -13.78 1.43 -6.63
C TRP A 9 -12.94 1.80 -5.40
N ILE A 10 -13.49 2.58 -4.45
CA ILE A 10 -12.84 2.81 -3.15
C ILE A 10 -12.76 1.51 -2.37
N VAL A 11 -13.84 0.73 -2.32
CA VAL A 11 -13.85 -0.58 -1.62
C VAL A 11 -12.85 -1.54 -2.26
N ILE A 12 -12.81 -1.64 -3.59
CA ILE A 12 -11.83 -2.47 -4.31
C ILE A 12 -10.40 -2.00 -4.01
N GLY A 13 -10.15 -0.68 -4.03
CA GLY A 13 -8.84 -0.14 -3.69
C GLY A 13 -8.43 -0.44 -2.24
N GLY A 14 -9.35 -0.30 -1.29
CA GLY A 14 -9.13 -0.65 0.12
C GLY A 14 -8.86 -2.14 0.31
N LEU A 15 -9.56 -3.01 -0.41
CA LEU A 15 -9.31 -4.45 -0.42
C LEU A 15 -7.90 -4.77 -0.93
N LEU A 16 -7.47 -4.17 -2.05
CA LEU A 16 -6.10 -4.35 -2.55
C LEU A 16 -5.06 -3.93 -1.51
N LEU A 17 -5.24 -2.77 -0.88
CA LEU A 17 -4.35 -2.29 0.18
C LEU A 17 -4.37 -3.19 1.42
N SER A 18 -5.50 -3.84 1.72
CA SER A 18 -5.60 -4.75 2.86
C SER A 18 -4.74 -6.00 2.71
N PHE A 19 -4.30 -6.36 1.51
CA PHE A 19 -3.34 -7.45 1.29
C PHE A 19 -1.88 -7.00 1.36
N ILE A 20 -1.60 -5.73 1.66
CA ILE A 20 -0.25 -5.19 1.62
C ILE A 20 0.21 -4.89 3.04
N GLY A 21 1.43 -5.27 3.35
CA GLY A 21 2.06 -4.97 4.62
C GLY A 21 3.54 -4.67 4.46
N VAL A 22 4.13 -4.22 5.55
CA VAL A 22 5.56 -4.06 5.75
C VAL A 22 5.93 -5.00 6.89
N LYS A 23 6.90 -5.87 6.68
CA LYS A 23 7.50 -6.67 7.74
C LYS A 23 8.83 -6.06 8.17
N ASN A 24 9.10 -6.09 9.46
CA ASN A 24 10.38 -5.74 10.05
C ASN A 24 10.95 -7.00 10.71
N HIS A 25 12.18 -7.38 10.36
CA HIS A 25 12.83 -8.55 10.94
C HIS A 25 13.76 -8.10 12.07
N PRO A 26 13.62 -8.59 13.31
CA PRO A 26 14.52 -8.20 14.38
C PRO A 26 15.93 -8.70 14.09
N GLY A 27 16.89 -7.78 14.08
CA GLY A 27 18.29 -8.07 13.74
C GLY A 27 18.68 -7.61 12.33
N GLU A 28 17.70 -7.35 11.45
CA GLU A 28 17.95 -6.69 10.17
C GLU A 28 17.44 -5.25 10.23
N ASP A 29 18.29 -4.29 9.86
CA ASP A 29 17.90 -2.87 9.78
C ASP A 29 17.10 -2.57 8.49
N HIS A 30 16.28 -3.54 8.05
CA HIS A 30 15.68 -3.60 6.73
C HIS A 30 14.18 -3.94 6.81
N ARG A 31 13.34 -3.05 6.25
CA ARG A 31 11.88 -3.15 6.27
C ARG A 31 11.32 -3.58 4.93
N MET A 32 10.65 -4.72 4.85
CA MET A 32 10.20 -5.30 3.58
C MET A 32 8.71 -5.11 3.30
N ILE A 33 8.36 -4.55 2.14
CA ILE A 33 6.98 -4.57 1.65
C ILE A 33 6.65 -5.96 1.10
N ILE A 34 5.49 -6.46 1.48
CA ILE A 34 5.05 -7.82 1.20
C ILE A 34 3.57 -7.87 0.82
N VAL A 35 3.19 -8.94 0.11
CA VAL A 35 1.80 -9.38 0.04
C VAL A 35 1.51 -10.28 1.24
N LYS A 36 0.54 -9.88 2.05
CA LYS A 36 -0.01 -10.66 3.16
C LYS A 36 -0.83 -11.82 2.62
N HIS A 37 -0.82 -12.93 3.34
CA HIS A 37 -1.64 -14.08 2.97
C HIS A 37 -3.14 -13.82 3.16
N ARG A 38 -3.50 -12.94 4.10
CA ARG A 38 -4.88 -12.60 4.47
C ARG A 38 -5.06 -11.07 4.52
N PRO A 39 -6.28 -10.55 4.27
CA PRO A 39 -6.54 -9.13 4.33
C PRO A 39 -6.48 -8.63 5.79
N SER A 40 -5.82 -7.50 6.01
CA SER A 40 -5.77 -6.77 7.27
C SER A 40 -5.44 -5.30 7.02
N PHE A 41 -5.93 -4.39 7.85
CA PHE A 41 -5.53 -2.97 7.76
C PHE A 41 -4.29 -2.66 8.60
N LYS A 42 -3.79 -3.63 9.37
CA LYS A 42 -2.46 -3.52 9.97
C LYS A 42 -1.42 -3.51 8.84
N LEU A 43 -0.57 -2.50 8.85
CA LEU A 43 0.44 -2.25 7.83
C LEU A 43 1.79 -2.78 8.26
N GLU A 44 2.23 -2.51 9.48
CA GLU A 44 3.56 -2.91 9.97
C GLU A 44 3.43 -4.16 10.84
N PHE A 45 4.32 -5.12 10.61
CA PHE A 45 4.43 -6.36 11.38
C PHE A 45 5.88 -6.54 11.77
N TYR A 46 6.14 -6.96 12.99
CA TYR A 46 7.46 -7.43 13.40
C TYR A 46 7.33 -8.78 14.11
N SER A 47 8.38 -9.58 14.10
CA SER A 47 8.38 -10.87 14.81
C SER A 47 9.21 -10.71 16.08
N PRO A 48 8.65 -10.59 17.28
CA PRO A 48 9.45 -10.50 18.51
C PRO A 48 10.45 -11.66 18.69
N ILE A 49 10.17 -12.83 18.11
CA ILE A 49 11.08 -13.98 18.13
C ILE A 49 12.22 -13.81 17.13
N GLY A 50 11.93 -13.37 15.90
CA GLY A 50 12.93 -13.22 14.84
C GLY A 50 13.76 -14.50 14.66
N ASP A 51 15.08 -14.35 14.69
CA ASP A 51 16.04 -15.47 14.60
C ASP A 51 16.44 -16.04 15.97
N SER A 52 15.81 -15.57 17.06
CA SER A 52 16.11 -16.05 18.41
C SER A 52 15.53 -17.45 18.64
N LYS A 53 16.15 -18.19 19.57
CA LYS A 53 15.62 -19.50 20.04
C LYS A 53 14.53 -19.34 21.10
N LYS A 54 13.98 -18.14 21.30
CA LYS A 54 12.96 -17.88 22.31
C LYS A 54 11.69 -18.65 21.99
N LEU A 55 11.05 -19.16 23.04
CA LEU A 55 9.71 -19.73 22.94
C LEU A 55 8.65 -18.62 22.98
N ILE A 56 7.46 -18.87 22.44
CA ILE A 56 6.38 -17.86 22.43
C ILE A 56 5.92 -17.56 23.86
N GLU A 57 5.99 -18.54 24.75
CA GLU A 57 5.65 -18.43 26.17
C GLU A 57 6.60 -17.51 26.94
N GLU A 58 7.80 -17.26 26.41
CA GLU A 58 8.81 -16.37 27.02
C GLU A 58 8.58 -14.90 26.65
N LEU A 59 7.66 -14.62 25.72
CA LEU A 59 7.30 -13.28 25.32
C LEU A 59 6.26 -12.67 26.26
N THR A 60 6.24 -11.34 26.35
CA THR A 60 5.14 -10.62 26.99
C THR A 60 3.82 -10.85 26.23
N ALA A 61 2.68 -10.67 26.88
CA ALA A 61 1.37 -10.86 26.23
C ALA A 61 1.19 -10.00 24.96
N GLU A 62 1.77 -8.80 24.93
CA GLU A 62 1.74 -7.92 23.74
C GLU A 62 2.60 -8.47 22.61
N GLU A 63 3.80 -8.96 22.91
CA GLU A 63 4.70 -9.60 21.96
C GLU A 63 4.14 -10.93 21.45
N GLN A 64 3.50 -11.74 22.30
CA GLN A 64 2.81 -12.96 21.88
C GLN A 64 1.77 -12.65 20.80
N LYS A 65 0.93 -11.64 21.05
CA LYS A 65 -0.07 -11.18 20.09
C LYS A 65 0.57 -10.67 18.80
N GLU A 66 1.68 -9.95 18.88
CA GLU A 66 2.40 -9.50 17.69
C GLU A 66 2.94 -10.68 16.88
N GLU A 67 3.59 -11.65 17.54
CA GLU A 67 4.15 -12.84 16.92
C GLU A 67 3.07 -13.70 16.27
N GLU A 68 1.90 -13.84 16.90
CA GLU A 68 0.73 -14.50 16.30
C GLU A 68 0.24 -13.79 15.03
N LEU A 69 0.16 -12.45 15.05
CA LEU A 69 -0.19 -11.67 13.87
C LEU A 69 0.87 -11.86 12.77
N TYR A 70 2.15 -11.79 13.12
CA TYR A 70 3.24 -12.02 12.19
C TYR A 70 3.11 -13.42 11.54
N ARG A 71 2.99 -14.49 12.32
CA ARG A 71 2.81 -15.85 11.80
C ARG A 71 1.54 -16.03 10.96
N THR A 72 0.46 -15.32 11.30
CA THR A 72 -0.82 -15.39 10.59
C THR A 72 -0.76 -14.73 9.21
N PHE A 73 -0.11 -13.57 9.11
CA PHE A 73 -0.14 -12.74 7.90
C PHE A 73 1.11 -12.92 7.01
N ILE A 74 2.23 -13.36 7.58
CA ILE A 74 3.54 -13.48 6.93
C ILE A 74 3.87 -14.96 6.68
N LYS A 75 3.63 -15.45 5.46
CA LYS A 75 3.88 -16.87 5.11
C LYS A 75 5.33 -17.20 4.76
N ARG A 76 6.12 -16.19 4.37
CA ARG A 76 7.52 -16.33 3.95
C ARG A 76 8.41 -15.32 4.72
N PRO A 77 8.70 -15.61 6.00
CA PRO A 77 9.51 -14.72 6.83
C PRO A 77 10.94 -14.54 6.26
N GLU A 78 11.52 -15.58 5.67
CA GLU A 78 12.87 -15.56 5.10
C GLU A 78 12.99 -14.94 3.70
N ALA A 79 11.89 -14.46 3.10
CA ALA A 79 12.00 -13.79 1.81
C ALA A 79 12.66 -12.42 1.99
N HIS A 80 13.88 -12.22 1.49
CA HIS A 80 14.64 -10.94 1.59
C HIS A 80 14.42 -9.98 0.41
N THR A 81 13.57 -10.35 -0.56
CA THR A 81 13.29 -9.52 -1.74
C THR A 81 11.98 -8.78 -1.61
N ILE A 82 11.94 -7.53 -2.09
CA ILE A 82 10.69 -6.78 -2.29
C ILE A 82 9.72 -7.64 -3.09
N ASP A 83 8.51 -7.77 -2.57
CA ASP A 83 7.43 -8.27 -3.39
C ASP A 83 6.98 -7.16 -4.34
N ASN A 84 7.56 -7.15 -5.55
CA ASN A 84 7.20 -6.17 -6.58
C ASN A 84 5.70 -6.18 -6.88
N ILE A 85 5.02 -7.32 -6.67
CA ILE A 85 3.57 -7.43 -6.83
C ILE A 85 2.86 -6.62 -5.74
N ALA A 86 3.39 -6.59 -4.52
CA ALA A 86 2.86 -5.75 -3.45
C ALA A 86 2.93 -4.26 -3.84
N LEU A 87 4.04 -3.80 -4.43
CA LEU A 87 4.15 -2.42 -4.91
C LEU A 87 3.15 -2.09 -6.03
N VAL A 88 2.91 -3.03 -6.94
CA VAL A 88 1.89 -2.88 -7.99
C VAL A 88 0.50 -2.77 -7.38
N PHE A 89 0.13 -3.65 -6.46
CA PHE A 89 -1.17 -3.60 -5.77
C PHE A 89 -1.31 -2.34 -4.92
N PHE A 90 -0.22 -1.87 -4.33
CA PHE A 90 -0.18 -0.64 -3.53
C PHE A 90 -0.51 0.56 -4.41
N GLN A 91 0.20 0.68 -5.53
CA GLN A 91 -0.01 1.76 -6.48
C GLN A 91 -1.42 1.71 -7.09
N LEU A 92 -1.90 0.52 -7.49
CA LEU A 92 -3.25 0.37 -8.04
C LEU A 92 -4.33 0.72 -7.01
N GLY A 93 -4.17 0.29 -5.76
CA GLY A 93 -5.10 0.58 -4.67
C GLY A 93 -5.22 2.08 -4.41
N ILE A 94 -4.08 2.76 -4.24
CA ILE A 94 -4.04 4.22 -4.06
C ILE A 94 -4.64 4.94 -5.27
N TYR A 95 -4.26 4.54 -6.48
CA TYR A 95 -4.77 5.14 -7.71
C TYR A 95 -6.31 5.08 -7.77
N LEU A 96 -6.90 3.91 -7.49
CA LEU A 96 -8.35 3.70 -7.51
C LEU A 96 -9.05 4.56 -6.47
N ILE A 97 -8.52 4.61 -5.25
CA ILE A 97 -9.07 5.43 -4.16
C ILE A 97 -9.00 6.91 -4.53
N VAL A 98 -7.82 7.42 -4.92
CA VAL A 98 -7.62 8.83 -5.25
C VAL A 98 -8.49 9.25 -6.44
N LEU A 99 -8.51 8.46 -7.52
CA LEU A 99 -9.35 8.75 -8.68
C LEU A 99 -10.83 8.82 -8.30
N SER A 100 -11.29 7.92 -7.43
CA SER A 100 -12.68 7.84 -7.02
C SER A 100 -13.06 8.97 -6.07
N LEU A 101 -12.21 9.32 -5.11
CA LEU A 101 -12.37 10.48 -4.23
C LEU A 101 -12.42 11.78 -5.05
N LEU A 102 -11.49 11.97 -5.98
CA LEU A 102 -11.48 13.16 -6.83
C LEU A 102 -12.74 13.26 -7.71
N LYS A 103 -13.29 12.13 -8.19
CA LYS A 103 -14.58 12.12 -8.91
C LYS A 103 -15.76 12.51 -8.03
N ILE A 104 -15.76 12.09 -6.77
CA ILE A 104 -16.80 12.45 -5.80
C ILE A 104 -16.72 13.95 -5.48
N ILE A 105 -15.53 14.46 -5.13
CA ILE A 105 -15.29 15.85 -4.77
C ILE A 105 -15.56 16.78 -5.97
N PHE A 106 -15.03 16.45 -7.15
CA PHE A 106 -15.16 17.25 -8.36
C PHE A 106 -16.24 16.71 -9.30
N PHE A 107 -17.44 16.39 -8.77
CA PHE A 107 -18.57 15.75 -9.47
C PHE A 107 -18.93 16.38 -10.85
N ARG A 108 -18.60 17.67 -11.05
CA ARG A 108 -18.79 18.40 -12.32
C ARG A 108 -17.70 18.14 -13.38
N ARG A 109 -16.75 17.25 -13.14
CA ARG A 109 -15.64 16.91 -14.05
C ARG A 109 -15.75 15.46 -14.52
N LYS A 110 -15.93 15.24 -15.82
CA LYS A 110 -16.00 13.89 -16.39
C LYS A 110 -14.59 13.35 -16.62
N TYR A 111 -14.24 12.27 -15.92
CA TYR A 111 -13.02 11.52 -16.21
C TYR A 111 -13.22 10.67 -17.47
N ARG A 112 -12.56 11.04 -18.58
CA ARG A 112 -12.51 10.19 -19.79
C ARG A 112 -11.43 9.14 -19.59
N PHE A 113 -11.85 7.93 -19.17
CA PHE A 113 -10.95 6.79 -19.04
C PHE A 113 -10.30 6.50 -20.40
N LYS A 114 -8.97 6.42 -20.41
CA LYS A 114 -8.20 5.95 -21.55
C LYS A 114 -7.19 4.92 -21.03
N LEU A 115 -7.27 3.70 -21.53
CA LEU A 115 -6.47 2.58 -21.02
C LEU A 115 -4.96 2.88 -21.04
N GLY A 116 -4.44 3.43 -22.15
CA GLY A 116 -3.01 3.79 -22.22
C GLY A 116 -2.57 4.81 -21.17
N ARG A 117 -3.46 5.74 -20.75
CA ARG A 117 -3.15 6.68 -19.67
C ARG A 117 -3.24 6.04 -18.30
N PHE A 118 -4.17 5.12 -18.12
CA PHE A 118 -4.26 4.34 -16.88
C PHE A 118 -2.98 3.53 -16.67
N ILE A 119 -2.52 2.83 -17.72
CA ILE A 119 -1.29 2.03 -17.68
C ILE A 119 -0.07 2.94 -17.43
N SER A 120 0.09 4.02 -18.20
CA SER A 120 1.28 4.87 -18.05
C SER A 120 1.37 5.54 -16.68
N LEU A 121 0.24 5.97 -16.11
CA LEU A 121 0.22 6.56 -14.77
C LEU A 121 0.57 5.56 -13.68
N ASN A 122 0.09 4.32 -13.79
CA ASN A 122 0.43 3.29 -12.83
C ASN A 122 1.89 2.83 -12.98
N LEU A 123 2.43 2.75 -14.20
CA LEU A 123 3.87 2.47 -14.41
C LEU A 123 4.76 3.55 -13.78
N ILE A 124 4.46 4.83 -14.02
CA ILE A 124 5.16 5.95 -13.39
C ILE A 124 5.01 5.88 -11.86
N GLY A 125 3.79 5.62 -11.38
CA GLY A 125 3.49 5.50 -9.95
C GLY A 125 4.28 4.36 -9.28
N VAL A 126 4.40 3.21 -9.93
CA VAL A 126 5.20 2.07 -9.43
C VAL A 126 6.68 2.42 -9.41
N ALA A 127 7.22 3.02 -10.47
CA ALA A 127 8.63 3.42 -10.52
C ALA A 127 8.98 4.42 -9.39
N ILE A 128 8.08 5.37 -9.13
CA ILE A 128 8.25 6.32 -8.02
C ILE A 128 8.08 5.62 -6.67
N ALA A 129 7.10 4.74 -6.52
CA ALA A 129 6.92 3.97 -5.30
C ALA A 129 8.20 3.17 -4.98
N MET A 130 8.79 2.50 -5.97
CA MET A 130 10.07 1.80 -5.78
C MET A 130 11.15 2.72 -5.21
N GLY A 131 11.31 3.93 -5.76
CA GLY A 131 12.29 4.90 -5.24
C GLY A 131 11.96 5.42 -3.83
N VAL A 132 10.71 5.79 -3.58
CA VAL A 132 10.25 6.24 -2.25
C VAL A 132 10.45 5.16 -1.20
N TYR A 133 10.15 3.91 -1.55
CA TYR A 133 10.30 2.79 -0.64
C TYR A 133 11.75 2.36 -0.44
N GLN A 134 12.63 2.53 -1.43
CA GLN A 134 14.07 2.43 -1.21
C GLN A 134 14.57 3.47 -0.21
N ILE A 135 14.03 4.70 -0.22
CA ILE A 135 14.35 5.73 0.77
C ILE A 135 13.77 5.37 2.14
N TYR A 136 12.54 4.87 2.21
CA TYR A 136 11.93 4.35 3.45
C TYR A 136 12.76 3.24 4.09
N TRP A 137 13.47 2.48 3.26
CA TRP A 137 14.36 1.40 3.67
C TRP A 137 15.70 1.88 4.24
N THR A 138 16.24 2.95 3.66
CA THR A 138 17.62 3.41 3.91
C THR A 138 17.68 4.60 4.86
N LYS A 139 16.56 5.27 5.10
CA LYS A 139 16.44 6.41 6.00
C LYS A 139 15.33 6.13 7.01
N GLU A 140 15.40 6.74 8.18
CA GLU A 140 14.38 6.71 9.25
C GLU A 140 13.04 7.39 8.86
N MET A 141 12.65 7.32 7.59
CA MET A 141 11.35 7.81 7.14
C MET A 141 10.26 6.88 7.69
N THR A 142 9.17 7.46 8.19
CA THR A 142 8.01 6.68 8.65
C THR A 142 7.15 6.24 7.46
N LEU A 143 6.44 5.11 7.60
CA LEU A 143 5.64 4.53 6.53
C LEU A 143 4.55 5.50 6.06
N TRP A 144 3.98 6.27 6.99
CA TRP A 144 2.96 7.27 6.70
C TRP A 144 3.45 8.38 5.77
N VAL A 145 4.72 8.77 5.87
CA VAL A 145 5.32 9.76 4.96
C VAL A 145 5.43 9.18 3.54
N ALA A 146 5.86 7.92 3.41
CA ALA A 146 5.90 7.24 2.11
C ALA A 146 4.51 7.16 1.46
N ILE A 147 3.49 6.78 2.24
CA ILE A 147 2.10 6.71 1.80
C ILE A 147 1.59 8.10 1.38
N ALA A 148 1.87 9.14 2.18
CA ALA A 148 1.45 10.51 1.88
C ALA A 148 2.06 11.04 0.58
N ILE A 149 3.36 10.78 0.34
CA ILE A 149 4.04 11.11 -0.92
C ILE A 149 3.34 10.42 -2.09
N GLN A 150 3.02 9.12 -1.96
CA GLN A 150 2.36 8.38 -3.03
C GLN A 150 0.93 8.88 -3.32
N ILE A 151 0.18 9.25 -2.29
CA ILE A 151 -1.15 9.86 -2.43
C ILE A 151 -1.03 11.22 -3.13
N ALA A 152 -0.11 12.08 -2.68
CA ALA A 152 0.12 13.40 -3.26
C ALA A 152 0.50 13.30 -4.74
N LEU A 153 1.39 12.37 -5.08
CA LEU A 153 1.76 12.07 -6.46
C LEU A 153 0.54 11.66 -7.30
N ASN A 154 -0.26 10.71 -6.81
CA ASN A 154 -1.46 10.26 -7.51
C ASN A 154 -2.45 11.43 -7.71
N VAL A 155 -2.61 12.31 -6.72
CA VAL A 155 -3.43 13.53 -6.87
C VAL A 155 -2.85 14.44 -7.94
N MET A 156 -1.56 14.76 -7.91
CA MET A 156 -0.89 15.63 -8.89
C MET A 156 -0.98 15.07 -10.32
N LEU A 157 -0.91 13.75 -10.48
CA LEU A 157 -1.04 13.11 -11.79
C LEU A 157 -2.50 13.03 -12.25
N ILE A 158 -3.45 12.71 -11.36
CA ILE A 158 -4.85 12.50 -11.76
C ILE A 158 -5.58 13.84 -11.94
N PHE A 159 -5.37 14.80 -11.05
CA PHE A 159 -6.16 16.03 -10.97
C PHE A 159 -6.16 16.89 -12.25
N PRO A 160 -5.01 17.18 -12.89
CA PRO A 160 -4.98 17.97 -14.14
C PRO A 160 -5.76 17.31 -15.28
N ARG A 161 -5.97 15.98 -15.20
CA ARG A 161 -6.66 15.20 -16.22
C ARG A 161 -8.18 15.16 -16.00
N LEU A 162 -8.68 15.67 -14.87
CA LEU A 162 -10.10 15.91 -14.65
C LEU A 162 -10.50 17.19 -15.41
N ARG A 163 -11.12 17.05 -16.58
CA ARG A 163 -11.63 18.19 -17.37
C ARG A 163 -12.95 18.70 -16.80
N LYS A 164 -13.10 20.03 -16.70
CA LYS A 164 -14.41 20.67 -16.51
C LYS A 164 -15.32 20.30 -17.68
N ASN A 165 -16.60 20.08 -17.41
CA ASN A 165 -17.61 19.93 -18.46
C ASN A 165 -17.51 21.14 -19.40
N ALA A 166 -17.29 20.89 -20.70
CA ALA A 166 -17.71 21.88 -21.70
C ALA A 166 -19.24 21.96 -21.57
N LYS A 167 -19.75 23.18 -21.38
CA LYS A 167 -21.19 23.45 -21.48
C LYS A 167 -21.68 23.07 -22.87
#